data_AF-A0A7H2U927-F1
#
_entry.id   AF-A0A7H2U927-F1
#
_cell.length_a   1.000
_cell.length_b   1.000
_cell.length_c   1.000
_cell.angle_alpha   90.00
_cell.angle_beta   90.00
_cell.angle_gamma   90.00
#
_symmetry.space_group_name_H-M   'P 1'
#
loop_
_entity.id
_entity.type
_entity.pdbx_description
1 polymer ?
#
loop_
_entity_poly.entity_id
_entity_poly.type
_entity_poly.pdbx_seq_one_letter_code
_entity_poly.pdbx_strand_id
1 'polypeptide(L)'
;METIGNLWLYIAFFGIVIVMLLVDFLGFKQKQGQDVSIKQAAYWSVAWVSVAVLFGGGLWLYLQQTVGVTLANQKTMEYFAGYLLEKSLAIDNVFVWLMIFAAFAIPAALQRKILLYGVLGAIVLRTLFIFIGAWFVQEFSWVLYIFGAFLVYTGFKFLKGQEEETNIEDIKILKWLRKHMRITPQLDGDKFFVRQNGLLWATPLFLVLILVEASDVIFAVDSIPAIFAVTSDPFIVLTANLMAILGLRAMFFLLAGAASKLHYLPYGLGIILLFIGAKMLLLDVFHMPIWISLSFIVIVLAITAYLSLRHNKRQIS
;
A
#
# COMPACT_ATOMS: atom_id res chain seq x y z
N MET A 1 -1.60 -0.29 26.48
CA MET A 1 -2.51 0.34 25.48
C MET A 1 -3.78 -0.48 25.42
N GLU A 2 -4.96 0.15 25.48
CA GLU A 2 -6.23 -0.54 25.27
C GLU A 2 -6.42 -0.81 23.78
N THR A 3 -6.24 -2.07 23.38
CA THR A 3 -6.55 -2.56 22.05
C THR A 3 -8.01 -3.01 22.03
N ILE A 4 -8.75 -2.63 20.99
CA ILE A 4 -10.07 -3.24 20.74
C ILE A 4 -9.93 -4.66 20.17
N GLY A 5 -8.73 -5.03 19.70
CA GLY A 5 -8.43 -6.30 19.08
C GLY A 5 -8.55 -7.45 20.07
N ASN A 6 -9.61 -8.24 19.93
CA ASN A 6 -9.73 -9.55 20.56
C ASN A 6 -9.54 -10.66 19.50
N LEU A 7 -9.28 -11.88 19.96
CA LEU A 7 -9.03 -13.02 19.07
C LEU A 7 -10.16 -13.21 18.03
N TRP A 8 -11.42 -13.01 18.44
CA TRP A 8 -12.58 -13.14 17.56
C TRP A 8 -12.59 -12.12 16.42
N LEU A 9 -12.22 -10.86 16.70
CA LEU A 9 -12.13 -9.81 15.69
C LEU A 9 -11.02 -10.09 14.68
N TYR A 10 -9.86 -10.57 15.14
CA TYR A 10 -8.78 -10.99 14.23
C TYR A 10 -9.21 -12.17 13.35
N ILE A 11 -9.84 -13.19 13.93
CA ILE A 11 -10.34 -14.35 13.18
C ILE A 11 -11.40 -13.92 12.16
N ALA A 12 -12.38 -13.11 12.58
CA ALA A 12 -13.41 -12.60 11.69
C ALA A 12 -12.81 -11.77 10.55
N PHE A 13 -11.86 -10.89 10.86
CA PHE A 13 -11.19 -10.07 9.87
C PHE A 13 -10.37 -10.91 8.87
N PHE A 14 -9.51 -11.81 9.33
CA PHE A 14 -8.76 -12.68 8.43
C PHE A 14 -9.69 -13.60 7.62
N GLY A 15 -10.84 -14.01 8.18
CA GLY A 15 -11.90 -14.68 7.42
C GLY A 15 -12.42 -13.83 6.26
N ILE A 16 -12.70 -12.55 6.51
CA ILE A 16 -13.07 -11.58 5.46
C ILE A 16 -11.94 -11.44 4.43
N VAL A 17 -10.69 -11.28 4.86
CA VAL A 17 -9.52 -11.18 3.98
C VAL A 17 -9.39 -12.42 3.08
N ILE A 18 -9.57 -13.62 3.63
CA ILE A 18 -9.53 -14.87 2.85
C ILE A 18 -10.66 -14.88 1.81
N VAL A 19 -11.89 -14.53 2.20
CA VAL A 19 -13.02 -14.44 1.26
C VAL A 19 -12.72 -13.42 0.16
N MET A 20 -12.17 -12.26 0.52
CA MET A 20 -11.76 -11.23 -0.43
C MET A 20 -10.68 -11.75 -1.38
N LEU A 21 -9.65 -12.42 -0.90
CA LEU A 21 -8.60 -13.02 -1.73
C LEU A 21 -9.17 -14.11 -2.67
N LEU A 22 -10.14 -14.91 -2.21
CA LEU A 22 -10.83 -15.88 -3.05
C LEU A 22 -11.67 -15.19 -4.13
N VAL A 23 -12.40 -14.13 -3.80
CA VAL A 23 -13.14 -13.31 -4.77
C VAL A 23 -12.19 -12.66 -5.76
N ASP A 24 -11.04 -12.15 -5.32
CA ASP A 24 -10.03 -11.57 -6.19
C ASP A 24 -9.44 -12.65 -7.13
N PHE A 25 -9.12 -13.83 -6.61
CA PHE A 25 -8.58 -14.96 -7.39
C PHE A 25 -9.59 -15.47 -8.43
N LEU A 26 -10.87 -15.60 -8.06
CA LEU A 26 -11.92 -16.19 -8.89
C LEU A 26 -12.61 -15.18 -9.81
N GLY A 27 -12.81 -13.94 -9.34
CA GLY A 27 -13.56 -12.88 -10.03
C GLY A 27 -12.80 -12.26 -11.21
N PHE A 28 -11.47 -12.28 -11.19
CA PHE A 28 -10.62 -11.87 -12.31
C PHE A 28 -10.22 -13.03 -13.23
N LYS A 29 -11.11 -14.02 -13.41
CA LYS A 29 -10.94 -15.04 -14.46
C LYS A 29 -11.16 -14.42 -15.84
N GLN A 30 -10.13 -13.78 -16.38
CA GLN A 30 -10.09 -13.29 -17.76
C GLN A 30 -9.57 -14.38 -18.70
N LYS A 31 -10.15 -14.49 -19.89
CA LYS A 31 -9.59 -15.29 -21.00
C LYS A 31 -8.18 -14.79 -21.32
N GLN A 32 -7.24 -15.72 -21.55
CA GLN A 32 -5.87 -15.39 -21.92
C GLN A 32 -5.86 -14.46 -23.16
N GLY A 33 -5.16 -13.33 -23.08
CA GLY A 33 -4.91 -12.43 -24.23
C GLY A 33 -5.74 -11.15 -24.33
N GLN A 34 -6.55 -10.78 -23.33
CA GLN A 34 -7.24 -9.48 -23.29
C GLN A 34 -6.71 -8.56 -22.19
N ASP A 35 -6.40 -7.32 -22.54
CA ASP A 35 -6.03 -6.26 -21.59
C ASP A 35 -7.21 -5.89 -20.69
N VAL A 36 -6.91 -5.53 -19.44
CA VAL A 36 -7.94 -5.09 -18.48
C VAL A 36 -8.45 -3.73 -18.93
N SER A 37 -9.73 -3.65 -19.29
CA SER A 37 -10.37 -2.37 -19.59
C SER A 37 -10.37 -1.47 -18.35
N ILE A 38 -10.00 -0.19 -18.51
CA ILE A 38 -10.04 0.81 -17.44
C ILE A 38 -11.42 0.83 -16.75
N LYS A 39 -12.51 0.62 -17.50
CA LYS A 39 -13.87 0.54 -16.94
C LYS A 39 -14.02 -0.61 -15.95
N GLN A 40 -13.54 -1.80 -16.31
CA GLN A 40 -13.58 -2.98 -15.43
C GLN A 40 -12.70 -2.76 -14.18
N ALA A 41 -11.49 -2.22 -14.37
CA ALA A 41 -10.61 -1.87 -13.25
C ALA A 41 -11.26 -0.85 -12.30
N ALA A 42 -11.99 0.14 -12.84
CA ALA A 42 -12.73 1.12 -12.05
C ALA A 42 -13.87 0.48 -11.24
N TYR A 43 -14.69 -0.38 -11.85
CA TYR A 43 -15.75 -1.09 -11.11
C TYR A 43 -15.20 -1.95 -9.99
N TRP A 44 -14.13 -2.69 -10.25
CA TRP A 44 -13.46 -3.48 -9.21
C TRP A 44 -12.85 -2.60 -8.11
N SER A 45 -12.23 -1.48 -8.48
CA SER A 45 -11.70 -0.52 -7.49
C SER A 45 -12.81 0.03 -6.59
N VAL A 46 -13.96 0.43 -7.16
CA VAL A 46 -15.12 0.89 -6.40
C VAL A 46 -15.68 -0.21 -5.50
N ALA A 47 -15.74 -1.46 -5.98
CA ALA A 47 -16.18 -2.59 -5.17
C ALA A 47 -15.26 -2.80 -3.96
N TRP A 48 -13.94 -2.77 -4.15
CA TRP A 48 -12.97 -2.90 -3.06
C TRP A 48 -13.06 -1.76 -2.03
N VAL A 49 -13.19 -0.51 -2.49
CA VAL A 49 -13.41 0.64 -1.60
C VAL A 49 -14.73 0.49 -0.84
N SER A 50 -15.78 0.03 -1.50
CA SER A 50 -17.09 -0.19 -0.85
C SER A 50 -17.01 -1.24 0.26
N VAL A 51 -16.28 -2.35 0.04
CA VAL A 51 -16.06 -3.36 1.08
C VAL A 51 -15.28 -2.78 2.26
N ALA A 52 -14.24 -1.98 2.01
CA ALA A 52 -13.49 -1.33 3.09
C ALA A 52 -14.34 -0.35 3.90
N VAL A 53 -15.25 0.40 3.24
CA VAL A 53 -16.20 1.30 3.91
C VAL A 53 -17.24 0.52 4.71
N LEU A 54 -17.79 -0.56 4.15
CA LEU A 54 -18.72 -1.45 4.84
C LEU A 54 -18.07 -2.10 6.06
N PHE A 55 -16.80 -2.50 5.97
CA PHE A 55 -16.05 -2.99 7.12
C PHE A 55 -15.95 -1.93 8.21
N GLY A 56 -15.60 -0.67 7.86
CA GLY A 56 -15.57 0.43 8.83
C GLY A 56 -16.92 0.70 9.49
N GLY A 57 -18.01 0.67 8.72
CA GLY A 57 -19.37 0.80 9.26
C GLY A 57 -19.78 -0.37 10.14
N GLY A 58 -19.43 -1.61 9.76
CA GLY A 58 -19.66 -2.81 10.56
C GLY A 58 -18.87 -2.80 11.87
N LEU A 59 -17.61 -2.33 11.82
CA LEU A 59 -16.77 -2.14 13.00
C LEU A 59 -17.41 -1.12 13.95
N TRP A 60 -17.91 0.00 13.43
CA TRP A 60 -18.61 1.00 14.23
C TRP A 60 -19.85 0.44 14.93
N LEU A 61 -20.70 -0.29 14.20
CA LEU A 61 -21.91 -0.93 14.76
C LEU A 61 -21.56 -1.91 15.87
N TYR A 62 -20.53 -2.73 15.67
CA TYR A 62 -20.04 -3.66 16.68
C TYR A 62 -19.53 -2.91 17.92
N LEU A 63 -18.65 -1.92 17.74
CA LEU A 63 -18.06 -1.17 18.85
C LEU A 63 -19.10 -0.35 19.62
N GLN A 64 -20.10 0.22 18.94
CA GLN A 64 -21.18 0.94 19.60
C GLN A 64 -21.89 0.04 20.63
N GLN A 65 -22.11 -1.24 20.28
CA GLN A 65 -22.81 -2.19 21.15
C GLN A 65 -21.91 -2.71 22.28
N THR A 66 -20.61 -2.87 22.05
CA THR A 66 -19.71 -3.50 23.03
C THR A 66 -19.01 -2.53 23.97
N VAL A 67 -18.57 -1.37 23.45
CA VAL A 67 -17.72 -0.41 24.18
C VAL A 67 -18.31 1.00 24.25
N GLY A 68 -19.40 1.26 23.51
CA GLY A 68 -20.12 2.53 23.50
C GLY A 68 -19.77 3.46 22.34
N VAL A 69 -20.63 4.46 22.12
CA VAL A 69 -20.62 5.35 20.94
C VAL A 69 -19.35 6.21 20.85
N THR A 70 -18.84 6.70 21.98
CA THR A 70 -17.67 7.60 22.02
C THR A 70 -16.42 6.90 21.50
N LEU A 71 -16.12 5.71 22.03
CA LEU A 71 -14.96 4.93 21.60
C LEU A 71 -15.16 4.37 20.19
N ALA A 72 -16.38 3.95 19.83
CA ALA A 72 -16.71 3.51 18.48
C ALA A 72 -16.43 4.61 17.43
N ASN A 73 -16.84 5.85 17.70
CA ASN A 73 -16.55 6.99 16.83
C ASN A 73 -15.04 7.21 16.68
N GLN A 74 -14.29 7.22 17.78
CA GLN A 74 -12.85 7.43 17.75
C GLN A 74 -12.14 6.36 16.91
N LYS A 75 -12.36 5.08 17.24
CA LYS A 75 -11.71 3.93 16.60
C LYS A 75 -12.08 3.81 15.12
N THR A 76 -13.31 4.12 14.76
CA THR A 76 -13.75 4.13 13.36
C THR A 76 -13.13 5.29 12.57
N MET A 77 -12.99 6.47 13.18
CA MET A 77 -12.26 7.59 12.56
C MET A 77 -10.78 7.27 12.36
N GLU A 78 -10.15 6.63 13.35
CA GLU A 78 -8.78 6.11 13.23
C GLU A 78 -8.65 5.12 12.07
N TYR A 79 -9.61 4.19 11.93
CA TYR A 79 -9.67 3.26 10.80
C TYR A 79 -9.77 3.99 9.45
N PHE A 80 -10.68 4.93 9.28
CA PHE A 80 -10.84 5.65 8.01
C PHE A 80 -9.64 6.55 7.69
N ALA A 81 -9.06 7.20 8.70
CA ALA A 81 -7.85 8.00 8.54
C ALA A 81 -6.65 7.12 8.14
N GLY A 82 -6.45 6.00 8.82
CA GLY A 82 -5.43 5.01 8.48
C GLY A 82 -5.66 4.41 7.09
N TYR A 83 -6.90 4.06 6.75
CA TYR A 83 -7.25 3.48 5.46
C TYR A 83 -6.94 4.45 4.32
N LEU A 84 -7.35 5.71 4.42
CA LEU A 84 -7.08 6.70 3.38
C LEU A 84 -5.58 7.01 3.27
N LEU A 85 -4.88 7.10 4.39
CA LEU A 85 -3.43 7.28 4.42
C LEU A 85 -2.73 6.13 3.69
N GLU A 86 -3.00 4.89 4.06
CA GLU A 86 -2.43 3.70 3.45
C GLU A 86 -2.84 3.57 1.98
N LYS A 87 -4.08 3.90 1.63
CA LYS A 87 -4.55 3.88 0.24
C LYS A 87 -3.82 4.89 -0.63
N SER A 88 -3.43 6.03 -0.05
CA SER A 88 -2.67 7.07 -0.72
C SER A 88 -1.22 6.66 -0.95
N LEU A 89 -0.59 6.09 0.08
CA LEU A 89 0.79 5.59 -0.03
C LEU A 89 0.87 4.38 -0.98
N ALA A 90 -0.15 3.52 -1.00
CA ALA A 90 -0.24 2.41 -1.94
C ALA A 90 -0.26 2.86 -3.42
N ILE A 91 -0.62 4.11 -3.73
CA ILE A 91 -0.54 4.63 -5.11
C ILE A 91 0.92 4.76 -5.55
N ASP A 92 1.80 5.21 -4.65
CA ASP A 92 3.24 5.33 -4.92
C ASP A 92 3.86 3.95 -5.14
N ASN A 93 3.44 2.95 -4.35
CA ASN A 93 3.84 1.56 -4.54
C ASN A 93 3.52 1.06 -5.95
N VAL A 94 2.34 1.41 -6.48
CA VAL A 94 1.95 1.03 -7.85
C VAL A 94 2.87 1.65 -8.90
N PHE A 95 3.31 2.90 -8.72
CA PHE A 95 4.26 3.51 -9.66
C PHE A 95 5.60 2.77 -9.67
N VAL A 96 6.11 2.36 -8.51
CA VAL A 96 7.32 1.53 -8.44
C VAL A 96 7.10 0.19 -9.12
N TRP A 97 5.93 -0.44 -8.95
CA TRP A 97 5.62 -1.68 -9.66
C TRP A 97 5.59 -1.50 -11.18
N LEU A 98 5.03 -0.40 -11.68
CA LEU A 98 5.05 -0.06 -13.10
C LEU A 98 6.49 0.10 -13.62
N MET A 99 7.35 0.79 -12.87
CA MET A 99 8.77 0.94 -13.22
C MET A 99 9.51 -0.39 -13.24
N ILE A 100 9.28 -1.27 -12.25
CA ILE A 100 9.88 -2.61 -12.21
C ILE A 100 9.41 -3.42 -13.43
N PHE A 101 8.11 -3.45 -13.72
CA PHE A 101 7.60 -4.22 -14.84
C PHE A 101 8.08 -3.68 -16.20
N ALA A 102 8.22 -2.36 -16.33
CA ALA A 102 8.78 -1.73 -17.52
C ALA A 102 10.27 -2.08 -17.70
N ALA A 103 11.07 -1.99 -16.62
CA ALA A 103 12.51 -2.28 -16.65
C ALA A 103 12.80 -3.74 -17.07
N PHE A 104 11.95 -4.69 -16.67
CA PHE A 104 12.09 -6.10 -17.03
C PHE A 104 11.24 -6.52 -18.24
N ALA A 105 10.59 -5.57 -18.92
CA ALA A 105 9.70 -5.80 -20.06
C ALA A 105 8.67 -6.91 -19.82
N ILE A 106 8.05 -6.94 -18.62
CA ILE A 106 7.11 -8.00 -18.24
C ILE A 106 5.79 -7.85 -19.01
N PRO A 107 5.37 -8.86 -19.80
CA PRO A 107 4.10 -8.84 -20.50
C PRO A 107 2.90 -8.69 -19.55
N ALA A 108 1.87 -7.94 -19.95
CA ALA A 108 0.68 -7.67 -19.13
C ALA A 108 0.01 -8.94 -18.58
N ALA A 109 0.03 -10.04 -19.34
CA ALA A 109 -0.52 -11.34 -18.91
C ALA A 109 0.20 -11.92 -17.67
N LEU A 110 1.51 -11.66 -17.53
CA LEU A 110 2.33 -12.15 -16.42
C LEU A 110 2.33 -11.18 -15.23
N GLN A 111 2.12 -9.88 -15.47
CA GLN A 111 1.99 -8.88 -14.39
C GLN A 111 0.90 -9.28 -13.40
N ARG A 112 -0.26 -9.76 -13.87
CA ARG A 112 -1.35 -10.23 -13.00
C ARG A 112 -0.89 -11.30 -12.01
N LYS A 113 -0.08 -12.25 -12.47
CA LYS A 113 0.43 -13.33 -11.62
C LYS A 113 1.33 -12.75 -10.54
N ILE A 114 2.27 -11.89 -10.93
CA ILE A 114 3.18 -11.23 -9.97
C ILE A 114 2.39 -10.40 -8.96
N LEU A 115 1.43 -9.58 -9.40
CA LEU A 115 0.61 -8.76 -8.52
C LEU A 115 -0.16 -9.59 -7.50
N LEU A 116 -0.63 -10.79 -7.88
CA LEU A 116 -1.35 -11.67 -6.97
C LEU A 116 -0.42 -12.20 -5.87
N TYR A 117 0.73 -12.75 -6.24
CA TYR A 117 1.71 -13.20 -5.25
C TYR A 117 2.27 -12.03 -4.45
N GLY A 118 2.43 -10.88 -5.09
CA GLY A 118 2.84 -9.59 -4.52
C GLY A 118 1.94 -9.13 -3.38
N VAL A 119 0.62 -9.16 -3.60
CA VAL A 119 -0.36 -8.81 -2.56
C VAL A 119 -0.36 -9.82 -1.42
N LEU A 120 -0.21 -11.13 -1.72
CA LEU A 120 -0.13 -12.16 -0.69
C LEU A 120 1.12 -12.00 0.19
N GLY A 121 2.28 -11.74 -0.42
CA GLY A 121 3.52 -11.50 0.31
C GLY A 121 3.45 -10.19 1.12
N ALA A 122 2.95 -9.11 0.52
CA ALA A 122 2.71 -7.84 1.21
C ALA A 122 1.81 -8.01 2.45
N ILE A 123 0.71 -8.77 2.35
CA ILE A 123 -0.17 -9.04 3.50
C ILE A 123 0.61 -9.70 4.64
N VAL A 124 1.44 -10.71 4.34
CA VAL A 124 2.23 -11.43 5.35
C VAL A 124 3.29 -10.52 5.96
N LEU A 125 4.09 -9.85 5.13
CA LEU A 125 5.19 -8.99 5.56
C LEU A 125 4.68 -7.80 6.36
N ARG A 126 3.59 -7.15 5.92
CA ARG A 126 3.00 -6.04 6.66
C ARG A 126 2.36 -6.48 7.96
N THR A 127 1.68 -7.62 8.00
CA THR A 127 1.17 -8.16 9.26
C THR A 127 2.32 -8.34 10.26
N LEU A 128 3.45 -8.91 9.82
CA LEU A 128 4.64 -9.06 10.65
C LEU A 128 5.19 -7.71 11.13
N PHE A 129 5.43 -6.76 10.22
CA PHE A 129 5.97 -5.46 10.59
C PHE A 129 5.05 -4.62 11.46
N ILE A 130 3.72 -4.73 11.28
CA ILE A 130 2.75 -4.04 12.12
C ILE A 130 2.82 -4.56 13.55
N PHE A 131 2.90 -5.89 13.74
CA PHE A 131 3.04 -6.44 15.09
C PHE A 131 4.39 -6.12 15.71
N ILE A 132 5.48 -6.18 14.95
CA ILE A 132 6.82 -5.76 15.41
C ILE A 132 6.80 -4.27 15.79
N GLY A 133 6.24 -3.42 14.94
CA GLY A 133 6.13 -1.98 15.16
C GLY A 133 5.25 -1.64 16.35
N ALA A 134 4.12 -2.33 16.52
CA ALA A 134 3.24 -2.18 17.66
C ALA A 134 3.95 -2.52 18.97
N TRP A 135 4.69 -3.64 18.98
CA TRP A 135 5.52 -4.02 20.12
C TRP A 135 6.59 -2.97 20.41
N PHE A 136 7.27 -2.46 19.38
CA PHE A 136 8.32 -1.45 19.54
C PHE A 136 7.78 -0.12 20.07
N VAL A 137 6.62 0.33 19.59
CA VAL A 137 5.96 1.56 20.07
C VAL A 137 5.46 1.41 21.51
N GLN A 138 5.04 0.22 21.92
CA GLN A 138 4.61 -0.05 23.29
C GLN A 138 5.79 0.03 24.29
N GLU A 139 6.95 -0.51 23.90
CA GLU A 139 8.13 -0.52 24.77
C GLU A 139 8.90 0.82 24.72
N PHE A 140 8.96 1.43 23.54
CA PHE A 140 9.79 2.61 23.27
C PHE A 140 8.94 3.75 22.70
N SER A 141 8.14 4.42 23.53
CA SER A 141 7.29 5.55 23.10
C SER A 141 8.07 6.67 22.39
N TRP A 142 9.34 6.87 22.76
CA TRP A 142 10.23 7.85 22.13
C TRP A 142 10.55 7.53 20.65
N VAL A 143 10.32 6.29 20.20
CA VAL A 143 10.47 5.92 18.77
C VAL A 143 9.56 6.75 17.89
N LEU A 144 8.41 7.19 18.41
CA LEU A 144 7.47 8.00 17.64
C LEU A 144 8.11 9.32 17.19
N TYR A 145 9.07 9.86 17.95
CA TYR A 145 9.83 11.04 17.53
C TYR A 145 10.80 10.75 16.39
N ILE A 146 11.47 9.58 16.40
CA ILE A 146 12.32 9.14 15.28
C ILE A 146 11.45 9.01 14.03
N PHE A 147 10.32 8.31 14.17
CA PHE A 147 9.35 8.13 13.11
C PHE A 147 8.85 9.48 12.56
N GLY A 148 8.52 10.43 13.43
CA GLY A 148 8.11 11.77 13.04
C GLY A 148 9.19 12.51 12.25
N ALA A 149 10.44 12.49 12.74
CA ALA A 149 11.58 13.11 12.05
C ALA A 149 11.85 12.46 10.68
N PHE A 150 11.74 11.14 10.62
CA PHE A 150 11.89 10.37 9.40
C PHE A 150 10.79 10.72 8.37
N LEU A 151 9.53 10.81 8.78
CA LEU A 151 8.42 11.21 7.90
C LEU A 151 8.55 12.64 7.39
N VAL A 152 9.06 13.57 8.21
CA VAL A 152 9.35 14.93 7.76
C VAL A 152 10.44 14.92 6.70
N TYR A 153 11.51 14.14 6.93
CA TYR A 153 12.60 14.00 5.96
C TYR A 153 12.11 13.41 4.63
N THR A 154 11.36 12.31 4.66
CA THR A 154 10.84 11.67 3.44
C THR A 154 9.84 12.57 2.74
N GLY A 155 8.91 13.20 3.47
CA GLY A 155 7.98 14.16 2.90
C GLY A 155 8.66 15.32 2.18
N PHE A 156 9.77 15.85 2.73
CA PHE A 156 10.57 16.88 2.07
C PHE A 156 11.29 16.36 0.80
N LYS A 157 11.77 15.12 0.83
CA LYS A 157 12.35 14.47 -0.36
C LYS A 157 11.31 14.34 -1.48
N PHE A 158 10.07 13.97 -1.15
CA PHE A 158 8.97 13.92 -2.13
C PHE A 158 8.66 15.29 -2.74
N LEU A 159 8.69 16.37 -1.96
CA LEU A 159 8.46 17.73 -2.46
C LEU A 159 9.56 18.25 -3.38
N LYS A 160 10.82 17.84 -3.15
CA LYS A 160 11.96 18.25 -3.99
C LYS A 160 11.95 17.62 -5.40
N GLY A 161 11.04 16.70 -5.67
CA GLY A 161 11.02 15.91 -6.89
C GLY A 161 11.98 14.72 -6.79
N GLN A 162 11.51 13.55 -7.21
CA GLN A 162 12.35 12.36 -7.38
C GLN A 162 13.21 12.53 -8.64
N GLU A 163 14.26 13.36 -8.59
CA GLU A 163 15.19 13.54 -9.73
C GLU A 163 16.17 12.36 -9.92
N GLU A 164 16.15 11.37 -9.03
CA GLU A 164 16.82 10.10 -9.30
C GLU A 164 15.81 9.17 -9.99
N GLU A 165 15.81 9.18 -11.33
CA GLU A 165 15.43 8.00 -12.10
C GLU A 165 16.24 6.83 -11.53
N THR A 166 15.61 6.09 -10.62
CA THR A 166 16.25 4.98 -9.95
C THR A 166 16.39 3.91 -11.02
N ASN A 167 17.53 3.87 -11.70
CA ASN A 167 17.82 2.82 -12.67
C ASN A 167 17.68 1.49 -11.93
N ILE A 168 16.57 0.80 -12.18
CA ILE A 168 16.21 -0.43 -11.46
C ILE A 168 17.29 -1.50 -11.68
N GLU A 169 17.98 -1.43 -12.82
CA GLU A 169 19.12 -2.27 -13.14
C GLU A 169 20.35 -2.05 -12.24
N ASP A 170 20.49 -0.86 -11.65
CA ASP A 170 21.58 -0.50 -10.74
C ASP A 170 21.29 -0.78 -9.26
N ILE A 171 20.06 -1.22 -8.94
CA ILE A 171 19.64 -1.50 -7.56
C ILE A 171 20.56 -2.56 -6.94
N LYS A 172 21.07 -2.25 -5.75
CA LYS A 172 21.96 -3.14 -4.97
C LYS A 172 21.35 -4.54 -4.76
N ILE A 173 20.03 -4.61 -4.55
CA ILE A 173 19.27 -5.86 -4.43
C ILE A 173 19.38 -6.69 -5.70
N LEU A 174 19.24 -6.10 -6.90
CA LEU A 174 19.35 -6.84 -8.16
C LEU A 174 20.77 -7.40 -8.35
N LYS A 175 21.80 -6.59 -8.09
CA LYS A 175 23.21 -7.03 -8.14
C LYS A 175 23.47 -8.17 -7.15
N TRP A 176 22.92 -8.07 -5.94
CA TRP A 176 23.01 -9.10 -4.92
C TRP A 176 22.31 -10.40 -5.35
N LEU A 177 21.09 -10.32 -5.89
CA LEU A 177 20.35 -11.47 -6.40
C LEU A 177 21.08 -12.15 -7.57
N ARG A 178 21.59 -11.37 -8.53
CA ARG A 178 22.37 -11.90 -9.66
C ARG A 178 23.65 -12.61 -9.23
N LYS A 179 24.24 -12.21 -8.09
CA LYS A 179 25.44 -12.84 -7.53
C LYS A 179 25.12 -14.14 -6.76
N HIS A 180 23.98 -14.21 -6.07
CA HIS A 180 23.65 -15.33 -5.18
C HIS A 180 22.69 -16.35 -5.79
N MET A 181 22.04 -16.03 -6.93
CA MET A 181 21.07 -16.90 -7.58
C MET A 181 21.43 -17.16 -9.03
N ARG A 182 21.10 -18.37 -9.49
CA ARG A 182 21.19 -18.77 -10.90
C ARG A 182 19.94 -18.27 -11.62
N ILE A 183 20.12 -17.37 -12.58
CA ILE A 183 19.00 -16.69 -13.26
C ILE A 183 19.05 -17.01 -14.75
N THR A 184 17.90 -17.36 -15.32
CA THR A 184 17.81 -17.59 -16.76
C THR A 184 17.91 -16.29 -17.55
N PRO A 185 18.47 -16.29 -18.77
CA PRO A 185 18.63 -15.05 -19.55
C PRO A 185 17.31 -14.51 -20.10
N GLN A 186 16.28 -15.37 -20.26
CA GLN A 186 14.96 -14.99 -20.76
C GLN A 186 13.83 -15.51 -19.85
N LEU A 187 12.63 -14.95 -20.05
CA LEU A 187 11.38 -15.44 -19.46
C LEU A 187 11.04 -16.83 -20.02
N ASP A 188 10.58 -17.73 -19.14
CA ASP A 188 10.11 -19.08 -19.49
C ASP A 188 8.61 -19.19 -19.15
N GLY A 189 7.79 -18.56 -20.01
CA GLY A 189 6.35 -18.48 -19.82
C GLY A 189 5.96 -17.85 -18.48
N ASP A 190 5.11 -18.53 -17.72
CA ASP A 190 4.64 -18.08 -16.40
C ASP A 190 5.39 -18.73 -15.22
N LYS A 191 6.46 -19.48 -15.47
CA LYS A 191 7.17 -20.23 -14.42
C LYS A 191 8.12 -19.32 -13.65
N PHE A 192 8.11 -19.42 -12.32
CA PHE A 192 9.10 -18.75 -11.45
C PHE A 192 10.44 -19.48 -11.40
N PHE A 193 10.42 -20.80 -11.52
CA PHE A 193 11.61 -21.62 -11.52
C PHE A 193 11.55 -22.64 -12.64
N VAL A 194 12.70 -22.88 -13.27
CA VAL A 194 12.88 -23.90 -14.29
C VAL A 194 14.07 -24.76 -13.94
N ARG A 195 14.02 -26.05 -14.30
CA ARG A 195 15.16 -26.95 -14.17
C ARG A 195 15.89 -27.02 -15.49
N GLN A 196 17.16 -26.61 -15.51
CA GLN A 196 18.06 -26.74 -16.66
C GLN A 196 19.31 -27.49 -16.21
N ASN A 197 19.66 -28.56 -16.92
CA ASN A 197 20.81 -29.43 -16.62
C ASN A 197 20.81 -29.98 -15.19
N GLY A 198 19.64 -30.42 -14.70
CA GLY A 198 19.47 -30.98 -13.35
C GLY A 198 19.51 -29.94 -12.20
N LEU A 199 19.77 -28.68 -12.50
CA LEU A 199 19.86 -27.59 -11.54
C LEU A 199 18.61 -26.70 -11.59
N LEU A 200 18.21 -26.16 -10.45
CA LEU A 200 17.10 -25.19 -10.38
C LEU A 200 17.61 -23.79 -10.72
N TRP A 201 16.92 -23.13 -11.64
CA TRP A 201 17.17 -21.75 -12.08
C TRP A 201 15.95 -20.89 -11.77
N ALA A 202 16.17 -19.69 -11.28
CA ALA A 202 15.13 -18.68 -11.14
C ALA A 202 14.93 -17.96 -12.48
N THR A 203 13.67 -17.68 -12.84
CA THR A 203 13.38 -16.87 -14.02
C THR A 203 13.38 -15.38 -13.66
N PRO A 204 13.50 -14.47 -14.65
CA PRO A 204 13.31 -13.03 -14.42
C PRO A 204 11.96 -12.71 -13.74
N LEU A 205 10.94 -13.55 -13.93
CA LEU A 205 9.64 -13.40 -13.30
C LEU A 205 9.71 -13.51 -11.76
N PHE A 206 10.56 -14.41 -11.25
CA PHE A 206 10.77 -14.56 -9.81
C PHE A 206 11.58 -13.41 -9.23
N LEU A 207 12.57 -12.92 -9.98
CA LEU A 207 13.32 -11.72 -9.60
C LEU A 207 12.41 -10.51 -9.46
N VAL A 208 11.52 -10.30 -10.42
CA VAL A 208 10.54 -9.22 -10.39
C VAL A 208 9.61 -9.35 -9.19
N LEU A 209 9.16 -10.55 -8.85
CA LEU A 209 8.38 -10.79 -7.63
C LEU A 209 9.17 -10.37 -6.38
N ILE A 210 10.44 -10.75 -6.26
CA ILE A 210 11.28 -10.33 -5.12
C ILE A 210 11.43 -8.80 -5.07
N LEU A 211 11.62 -8.13 -6.22
CA LEU A 211 11.76 -6.68 -6.26
C LEU A 211 10.46 -5.97 -5.86
N VAL A 212 9.30 -6.52 -6.27
CA VAL A 212 7.98 -6.04 -5.84
C VAL A 212 7.83 -6.17 -4.32
N GLU A 213 8.13 -7.33 -3.74
CA GLU A 213 8.07 -7.54 -2.28
C GLU A 213 9.06 -6.62 -1.55
N ALA A 214 10.29 -6.51 -2.05
CA ALA A 214 11.31 -5.65 -1.47
C ALA A 214 10.89 -4.17 -1.52
N SER A 215 10.23 -3.73 -2.59
CA SER A 215 9.67 -2.39 -2.66
C SER A 215 8.59 -2.19 -1.60
N ASP A 216 7.70 -3.17 -1.36
CA ASP A 216 6.67 -3.02 -0.32
C ASP A 216 7.29 -2.95 1.08
N VAL A 217 8.36 -3.71 1.34
CA VAL A 217 9.15 -3.59 2.58
C VAL A 217 9.74 -2.18 2.74
N ILE A 218 10.30 -1.62 1.67
CA ILE A 218 10.84 -0.25 1.68
C ILE A 218 9.72 0.76 1.96
N PHE A 219 8.55 0.61 1.33
CA PHE A 219 7.40 1.48 1.56
C PHE A 219 6.80 1.32 2.95
N ALA A 220 6.86 0.13 3.54
CA ALA A 220 6.44 -0.09 4.92
C ALA A 220 7.27 0.73 5.92
N VAL A 221 8.51 1.10 5.57
CA VAL A 221 9.34 2.00 6.39
C VAL A 221 8.71 3.38 6.52
N ASP A 222 8.03 3.89 5.50
CA ASP A 222 7.31 5.16 5.56
C ASP A 222 5.88 4.96 6.12
N SER A 223 5.17 3.95 5.62
CA SER A 223 3.74 3.80 5.89
C SER A 223 3.45 3.37 7.33
N ILE A 224 4.26 2.49 7.92
CA ILE A 224 4.05 1.98 9.27
C ILE A 224 4.22 3.07 10.33
N PRO A 225 5.31 3.85 10.34
CA PRO A 225 5.40 5.06 11.16
C PRO A 225 4.20 6.01 11.01
N ALA A 226 3.78 6.25 9.77
CA ALA A 226 2.72 7.21 9.49
C ALA A 226 1.36 6.76 10.06
N ILE A 227 1.02 5.47 9.97
CA ILE A 227 -0.23 4.96 10.54
C ILE A 227 -0.18 4.89 12.07
N PHE A 228 0.99 4.66 12.68
CA PHE A 228 1.15 4.74 14.13
C PHE A 228 0.98 6.15 14.69
N ALA A 229 1.14 7.19 13.88
CA ALA A 229 0.80 8.58 14.22
C ALA A 229 -0.72 8.87 14.15
N VAL A 230 -1.50 7.98 13.52
CA VAL A 230 -2.96 8.04 13.49
C VAL A 230 -3.53 7.27 14.67
N THR A 231 -3.06 6.04 14.90
CA THR A 231 -3.52 5.18 15.98
C THR A 231 -2.44 4.22 16.42
N SER A 232 -2.37 3.94 17.72
CA SER A 232 -1.50 2.91 18.29
C SER A 232 -2.22 1.57 18.48
N ASP A 233 -3.48 1.46 18.05
CA ASP A 233 -4.25 0.22 18.13
C ASP A 233 -3.84 -0.76 17.01
N PRO A 234 -3.17 -1.88 17.34
CA PRO A 234 -2.62 -2.77 16.32
C PRO A 234 -3.70 -3.39 15.43
N PHE A 235 -4.92 -3.58 15.96
CA PHE A 235 -6.03 -4.10 15.16
C PHE A 235 -6.47 -3.08 14.12
N ILE A 236 -6.58 -1.80 14.48
CA ILE A 236 -6.95 -0.75 13.52
C ILE A 236 -5.85 -0.56 12.49
N VAL A 237 -4.59 -0.52 12.92
CA VAL A 237 -3.44 -0.42 12.02
C VAL A 237 -3.46 -1.57 11.00
N LEU A 238 -3.61 -2.82 11.47
CA LEU A 238 -3.67 -3.99 10.60
C LEU A 238 -4.86 -3.94 9.64
N THR A 239 -6.06 -3.67 10.15
CA THR A 239 -7.28 -3.73 9.35
C THR A 239 -7.33 -2.65 8.28
N ALA A 240 -6.96 -1.41 8.63
CA ALA A 240 -6.85 -0.31 7.68
C ALA A 240 -5.82 -0.59 6.57
N ASN A 241 -4.65 -1.10 6.97
CA ASN A 241 -3.55 -1.37 6.05
C ASN A 241 -3.87 -2.52 5.08
N LEU A 242 -4.37 -3.65 5.58
CA LEU A 242 -4.75 -4.77 4.71
C LEU A 242 -5.95 -4.41 3.82
N MET A 243 -6.96 -3.69 4.32
CA MET A 243 -8.07 -3.23 3.49
C MET A 243 -7.64 -2.25 2.39
N ALA A 244 -6.60 -1.45 2.62
CA ALA A 244 -6.06 -0.54 1.61
C ALA A 244 -5.38 -1.28 0.45
N ILE A 245 -4.66 -2.36 0.75
CA ILE A 245 -3.92 -3.18 -0.23
C ILE A 245 -4.84 -4.19 -0.92
N LEU A 246 -5.88 -4.68 -0.25
CA LEU A 246 -6.90 -5.50 -0.89
C LEU A 246 -7.59 -4.67 -1.98
N GLY A 247 -7.38 -5.05 -3.24
CA GLY A 247 -7.78 -4.28 -4.41
C GLY A 247 -6.66 -3.51 -5.12
N LEU A 248 -5.42 -3.60 -4.65
CA LEU A 248 -4.25 -3.00 -5.28
C LEU A 248 -4.04 -3.48 -6.72
N ARG A 249 -4.41 -4.72 -7.04
CA ARG A 249 -4.37 -5.24 -8.41
C ARG A 249 -5.34 -4.52 -9.35
N ALA A 250 -6.58 -4.26 -8.92
CA ALA A 250 -7.55 -3.48 -9.71
C ALA A 250 -7.07 -2.04 -9.88
N MET A 251 -6.50 -1.48 -8.81
CA MET A 251 -5.91 -0.15 -8.80
C MET A 251 -4.69 -0.04 -9.72
N PHE A 252 -3.83 -1.06 -9.75
CA PHE A 252 -2.69 -1.14 -10.65
C PHE A 252 -3.14 -1.00 -12.11
N PHE A 253 -4.15 -1.76 -12.55
CA PHE A 253 -4.64 -1.66 -13.93
C PHE A 253 -5.34 -0.34 -14.23
N LEU A 254 -6.01 0.25 -13.25
CA LEU A 254 -6.60 1.59 -13.39
C LEU A 254 -5.52 2.66 -13.56
N LEU A 255 -4.44 2.57 -12.77
CA LEU A 255 -3.34 3.52 -12.78
C LEU A 255 -2.39 3.31 -13.94
N ALA A 256 -2.12 2.09 -14.39
CA ALA A 256 -1.31 1.82 -15.58
C ALA A 256 -1.85 2.59 -16.80
N GLY A 257 -3.17 2.68 -16.95
CA GLY A 257 -3.83 3.47 -18.01
C GLY A 257 -3.95 4.97 -17.72
N ALA A 258 -3.67 5.41 -16.49
CA ALA A 258 -3.77 6.80 -16.04
C ALA A 258 -2.45 7.39 -15.53
N ALA A 259 -1.34 6.65 -15.60
CA ALA A 259 -0.07 6.98 -14.96
C ALA A 259 0.49 8.31 -15.47
N SER A 260 0.39 8.55 -16.78
CA SER A 260 0.78 9.83 -17.39
C SER A 260 -0.07 11.02 -16.95
N LYS A 261 -1.23 10.79 -16.32
CA LYS A 261 -2.19 11.83 -15.93
C LYS A 261 -2.07 12.27 -14.47
N LEU A 262 -1.23 11.63 -13.67
CA LEU A 262 -1.15 11.79 -12.21
C LEU A 262 0.16 12.44 -11.73
N HIS A 263 0.62 13.46 -12.47
CA HIS A 263 1.91 14.11 -12.22
C HIS A 263 2.06 14.76 -10.83
N TYR A 264 0.99 15.30 -10.24
CA TYR A 264 1.08 15.99 -8.95
C TYR A 264 0.87 15.11 -7.72
N LEU A 265 0.65 13.80 -7.91
CA LEU A 265 0.35 12.90 -6.82
C LEU A 265 1.52 12.73 -5.82
N PRO A 266 2.80 12.59 -6.24
CA PRO A 266 3.92 12.50 -5.31
C PRO A 266 4.05 13.72 -4.40
N TYR A 267 3.77 14.93 -4.92
CA TYR A 267 3.75 16.14 -4.11
C TYR A 267 2.66 16.10 -3.03
N GLY A 268 1.47 15.59 -3.38
CA GLY A 268 0.38 15.39 -2.41
C GLY A 268 0.78 14.46 -1.27
N LEU A 269 1.44 13.35 -1.60
CA LEU A 269 1.97 12.42 -0.60
C LEU A 269 3.03 13.09 0.28
N GLY A 270 3.96 13.85 -0.31
CA GLY A 270 4.96 14.62 0.44
C GLY A 270 4.34 15.59 1.46
N ILE A 271 3.28 16.30 1.07
CA ILE A 271 2.53 17.21 1.98
C ILE A 271 1.88 16.42 3.12
N ILE A 272 1.27 15.27 2.83
CA ILE A 272 0.65 14.41 3.84
C ILE A 272 1.70 13.88 4.83
N LEU A 273 2.84 13.40 4.33
CA LEU A 273 3.94 12.88 5.16
C LEU A 273 4.53 13.98 6.05
N LEU A 274 4.76 15.18 5.53
CA LEU A 274 5.22 16.32 6.32
C LEU A 274 4.24 16.67 7.44
N PHE A 275 2.95 16.72 7.13
CA PHE A 275 1.91 17.03 8.10
C PHE A 275 1.84 15.96 9.21
N ILE A 276 1.84 14.68 8.84
CA ILE A 276 1.79 13.57 9.80
C ILE A 276 3.07 13.51 10.63
N GLY A 277 4.24 13.66 10.01
CA GLY A 277 5.52 13.70 10.71
C GLY A 277 5.61 14.86 11.68
N ALA A 278 5.16 16.06 11.30
CA ALA A 278 5.09 17.21 12.18
C ALA A 278 4.11 16.98 13.36
N LYS A 279 2.93 16.42 13.10
CA LYS A 279 1.98 16.02 14.16
C LYS A 279 2.64 15.05 15.13
N MET A 280 3.39 14.08 14.62
CA MET A 280 4.07 13.06 15.42
C MET A 280 5.21 13.63 16.28
N LEU A 281 5.91 14.65 15.79
CA LEU A 281 6.92 15.38 16.57
C LEU A 281 6.31 16.29 17.66
N LEU A 282 5.03 16.64 17.52
CA LEU A 282 4.29 17.50 18.44
C LEU A 282 3.37 16.74 19.39
N LEU A 283 3.50 15.41 19.50
CA LEU A 283 2.61 14.55 20.28
C LEU A 283 2.43 15.02 21.73
N ASP A 284 3.51 15.42 22.41
CA ASP A 284 3.46 15.86 23.82
C ASP A 284 2.99 17.31 24.00
N VAL A 285 2.96 18.11 22.93
CA VAL A 285 2.62 19.55 22.97
C VAL A 285 1.19 19.81 22.51
N PHE A 286 0.71 19.06 21.52
CA PHE A 286 -0.60 19.30 20.90
C PHE A 286 -1.28 18.00 20.46
N HIS A 287 -2.35 17.64 21.16
CA HIS A 287 -3.21 16.53 20.78
C HIS A 287 -4.18 16.96 19.68
N MET A 288 -3.75 16.82 18.43
CA MET A 288 -4.58 17.17 17.28
C MET A 288 -5.75 16.19 17.13
N PRO A 289 -7.01 16.68 17.07
CA PRO A 289 -8.16 15.84 16.78
C PRO A 289 -8.02 15.09 15.45
N ILE A 290 -8.34 13.79 15.45
CA ILE A 290 -8.20 12.91 14.29
C ILE A 290 -8.99 13.41 13.08
N TRP A 291 -10.16 14.03 13.29
CA TRP A 291 -10.98 14.58 12.20
C TRP A 291 -10.26 15.67 11.40
N ILE A 292 -9.35 16.44 12.03
CA ILE A 292 -8.52 17.43 11.34
C ILE A 292 -7.53 16.71 10.43
N SER A 293 -6.86 15.68 10.94
CA SER A 293 -5.92 14.89 10.14
C SER A 293 -6.62 14.21 8.96
N LEU A 294 -7.77 13.61 9.20
CA LEU A 294 -8.60 13.00 8.17
C LEU A 294 -9.02 14.02 7.09
N SER A 295 -9.52 15.18 7.52
CA SER A 295 -9.96 16.23 6.59
C SER A 295 -8.79 16.76 5.76
N PHE A 296 -7.63 16.96 6.39
CA PHE A 296 -6.40 17.38 5.71
C PHE A 296 -5.99 16.39 4.62
N ILE A 297 -5.94 15.09 4.95
CA ILE A 297 -5.62 14.03 3.97
C ILE A 297 -6.58 14.07 2.79
N VAL A 298 -7.90 14.10 3.05
CA VAL A 298 -8.92 14.15 2.00
C VAL A 298 -8.77 15.38 1.11
N ILE A 299 -8.56 16.57 1.70
CA ILE A 299 -8.40 17.82 0.97
C ILE A 299 -7.15 17.78 0.07
N VAL A 300 -6.01 17.34 0.61
CA VAL A 300 -4.76 17.28 -0.16
C VAL A 300 -4.90 16.31 -1.33
N LEU A 301 -5.47 15.13 -1.12
CA LEU A 301 -5.71 14.14 -2.19
C LEU A 301 -6.69 14.66 -3.24
N ALA A 302 -7.77 15.32 -2.82
CA ALA A 302 -8.75 15.89 -3.75
C ALA A 302 -8.13 16.99 -4.62
N ILE A 303 -7.34 17.89 -4.01
CA ILE A 303 -6.65 18.97 -4.72
C ILE A 303 -5.62 18.39 -5.69
N THR A 304 -4.78 17.46 -5.26
CA THR A 304 -3.72 16.89 -6.12
C THR A 304 -4.29 16.06 -7.27
N ALA A 305 -5.34 15.29 -7.02
CA ALA A 305 -6.07 14.56 -8.07
C ALA A 305 -6.71 15.54 -9.07
N TYR A 306 -7.38 16.59 -8.59
CA TYR A 306 -8.01 17.60 -9.45
C TYR A 306 -6.98 18.35 -10.31
N LEU A 307 -5.88 18.81 -9.72
CA LEU A 307 -4.80 19.49 -10.44
C LEU A 307 -4.15 18.59 -11.48
N SER A 308 -3.93 17.32 -11.15
CA SER A 308 -3.38 16.32 -12.07
C SER A 308 -4.28 16.12 -13.29
N LEU A 309 -5.58 15.95 -13.08
CA LEU A 309 -6.56 15.82 -14.16
C LEU A 309 -6.65 17.08 -15.03
N ARG A 310 -6.57 18.27 -14.43
CA ARG A 310 -6.62 19.55 -15.16
C ARG A 310 -5.37 19.77 -16.01
N HIS A 311 -4.20 19.44 -15.49
CA HIS A 311 -2.94 19.54 -16.22
C HIS A 311 -2.95 18.67 -17.48
N ASN A 312 -3.41 17.42 -17.34
CA ASN A 312 -3.49 16.51 -18.47
C ASN A 312 -4.51 16.95 -19.54
N LYS A 313 -5.63 17.58 -19.15
CA LYS A 313 -6.58 18.16 -20.12
C LYS A 313 -5.97 19.28 -20.97
N ARG A 314 -5.06 20.08 -20.40
CA ARG A 314 -4.38 21.20 -21.10
C ARG A 314 -3.29 20.76 -22.07
N GLN A 315 -2.73 19.56 -21.90
CA GLN A 315 -1.74 19.03 -22.86
C GLN A 315 -2.40 18.34 -24.07
N ILE A 316 -3.68 17.99 -23.98
CA ILE A 316 -4.44 17.31 -25.05
C ILE A 316 -5.27 18.32 -25.87
N SER A 317 -5.51 19.54 -25.36
CA SER A 317 -6.20 20.64 -26.05
C SER A 317 -5.22 21.55 -26.76
#